data_AF-A0A6I1I650-F1
#
_entry.id   AF-A0A6I1I650-F1
#
_cell.length_a   1.000
_cell.length_b   1.000
_cell.length_c   1.000
_cell.angle_alpha   90.00
_cell.angle_beta   90.00
_cell.angle_gamma   90.00
#
_symmetry.space_group_name_H-M   'P 1'
#
loop_
_entity.id
_entity.type
_entity.pdbx_description
1 polymer ?
#
loop_
_entity_poly.entity_id
_entity_poly.type
_entity_poly.pdbx_seq_one_letter_code
_entity_poly.pdbx_strand_id
1 'polypeptide(L)'
;MNHPGSEASVAPAASPSLPRISRRHALIGLAALLAQAGFWSNPLSAAMQAPASVPASGPAPATMLFYTVSQTITGHRDLSADTAARIEQAMRTNVPGFAERLLQLGALLVTGQEAKALLAAATAADPGLRELTLAIVAAWYTGTVAGNGAQGTKSIVVAYAEALMYRTVADGQVVPTYCNYGPLWWLKAPPAVRVSTPVAPKPVPAPATTGTPEPKGKQAK
;
A
#
# COMPACT_ATOMS: atom_id res chain seq x y z
N MET A 1 64.18 -61.08 -60.27
CA MET A 1 64.28 -62.20 -59.31
C MET A 1 64.23 -61.64 -57.89
N ASN A 2 63.20 -62.10 -57.16
CA ASN A 2 63.10 -62.29 -55.71
C ASN A 2 62.87 -61.09 -54.76
N HIS A 3 61.66 -61.10 -54.17
CA HIS A 3 61.11 -60.31 -53.06
C HIS A 3 61.95 -60.40 -51.76
N PRO A 4 61.83 -59.42 -50.84
CA PRO A 4 60.74 -59.34 -49.83
C PRO A 4 60.21 -57.89 -49.69
N GLY A 5 59.07 -57.54 -49.12
CA GLY A 5 58.11 -58.17 -48.24
C GLY A 5 57.47 -57.01 -47.46
N SER A 6 56.16 -56.82 -47.53
CA SER A 6 55.45 -55.98 -46.57
C SER A 6 54.01 -56.46 -46.49
N GLU A 7 53.74 -57.20 -45.42
CA GLU A 7 52.43 -57.69 -45.05
C GLU A 7 51.48 -56.51 -44.80
N ALA A 8 50.31 -56.57 -45.44
CA ALA A 8 49.20 -55.72 -45.07
C ALA A 8 48.70 -56.14 -43.68
N SER A 9 49.04 -55.35 -42.66
CA SER A 9 48.52 -55.51 -41.31
C SER A 9 47.02 -55.21 -41.30
N VAL A 10 46.21 -56.25 -41.12
CA VAL A 10 44.77 -56.14 -40.87
C VAL A 10 44.60 -55.67 -39.42
N ALA A 11 44.21 -54.41 -39.23
CA ALA A 11 43.79 -53.89 -37.94
C ALA A 11 42.40 -54.47 -37.56
N PRO A 12 42.16 -54.84 -36.29
CA PRO A 12 40.88 -55.37 -35.87
C PRO A 12 39.82 -54.26 -35.84
N ALA A 13 38.59 -54.62 -36.23
CA ALA A 13 37.42 -53.77 -36.12
C ALA A 13 37.20 -53.32 -34.66
N ALA A 14 37.12 -52.00 -34.45
CA ALA A 14 36.75 -51.43 -33.17
C ALA A 14 35.27 -51.65 -32.90
N SER A 15 34.93 -52.45 -31.89
CA SER A 15 33.57 -52.54 -31.36
C SER A 15 33.13 -51.18 -30.80
N PRO A 16 31.89 -50.70 -31.06
CA PRO A 16 31.41 -49.48 -30.45
C PRO A 16 31.21 -49.71 -28.96
N SER A 17 31.95 -48.97 -28.13
CA SER A 17 31.71 -48.90 -26.69
C SER A 17 30.49 -48.01 -26.45
N LEU A 18 29.44 -48.58 -25.86
CA LEU A 18 28.26 -47.81 -25.46
C LEU A 18 28.68 -46.81 -24.35
N PRO A 19 28.21 -45.55 -24.40
CA PRO A 19 28.53 -44.57 -23.37
C PRO A 19 27.96 -45.04 -22.03
N ARG A 20 28.85 -45.24 -21.06
CA ARG A 20 28.50 -45.63 -19.69
C ARG A 20 27.92 -44.41 -18.97
N ILE A 21 26.59 -44.30 -18.97
CA ILE A 21 25.88 -43.25 -18.22
C ILE A 21 26.32 -43.33 -16.75
N SER A 22 26.94 -42.26 -16.27
CA SER A 22 27.38 -42.18 -14.87
C SER A 22 26.16 -42.14 -13.95
N ARG A 23 26.19 -42.96 -12.90
CA ARG A 23 25.14 -43.04 -11.86
C ARG A 23 24.74 -41.67 -11.32
N ARG A 24 25.69 -40.71 -11.30
CA ARG A 24 25.47 -39.33 -10.88
C ARG A 24 24.51 -38.58 -11.82
N HIS A 25 24.59 -38.78 -13.12
CA HIS A 25 23.70 -38.15 -14.10
C HIS A 25 22.30 -38.77 -14.08
N ALA A 26 22.20 -40.09 -13.86
CA ALA A 26 20.92 -40.76 -13.66
C ALA A 26 20.20 -40.27 -12.39
N LEU A 27 20.94 -40.08 -11.29
CA LEU A 27 20.40 -39.54 -10.04
C LEU A 27 19.98 -38.07 -10.15
N ILE A 28 20.75 -37.24 -10.87
CA ILE A 28 20.39 -35.84 -11.13
C ILE A 28 19.13 -35.76 -12.00
N GLY A 29 19.01 -36.60 -13.02
CA GLY A 29 17.80 -36.68 -13.86
C GLY A 29 16.56 -37.12 -13.08
N LEU A 30 16.70 -38.11 -12.18
CA LEU A 30 15.61 -38.57 -11.33
C LEU A 30 15.17 -37.51 -10.29
N ALA A 31 16.13 -36.77 -9.72
CA ALA A 31 15.85 -35.66 -8.81
C ALA A 31 15.10 -34.51 -9.52
N ALA A 32 15.44 -34.21 -10.78
CA ALA A 32 14.76 -33.18 -11.56
C ALA A 32 13.30 -33.58 -11.93
N LEU A 33 13.02 -34.87 -12.11
CA LEU A 33 11.66 -35.38 -12.35
C LEU A 33 10.80 -35.38 -11.07
N LEU A 34 11.38 -35.70 -9.90
CA LEU A 34 10.67 -35.64 -8.62
C LEU A 34 10.37 -34.21 -8.16
N ALA A 35 11.25 -33.25 -8.46
CA ALA A 35 11.02 -31.84 -8.17
C ALA A 35 9.84 -31.25 -8.95
N GLN A 36 9.60 -31.72 -10.18
CA GLN A 36 8.45 -31.28 -10.99
C GLN A 36 7.12 -31.89 -10.54
N ALA A 37 7.11 -33.10 -9.98
CA ALA A 37 5.90 -33.74 -9.46
C ALA A 37 5.49 -33.22 -8.06
N GLY A 38 6.45 -32.78 -7.24
CA GLY A 38 6.19 -32.24 -5.90
C GLY A 38 5.56 -30.85 -5.88
N PHE A 39 5.72 -30.06 -6.95
CA PHE A 39 5.17 -28.71 -7.02
C PHE A 39 3.65 -28.69 -7.27
N TRP A 40 3.11 -29.70 -7.95
CA TRP A 40 1.67 -29.82 -8.22
C TRP A 40 0.87 -30.59 -7.17
N SER A 41 1.53 -31.38 -6.32
CA SER A 41 0.89 -32.25 -5.33
C SER A 41 0.86 -31.64 -3.91
N ASN A 42 1.33 -30.40 -3.73
CA ASN A 42 1.32 -29.72 -2.44
C ASN A 42 -0.09 -29.18 -2.13
N PRO A 43 -0.83 -29.70 -1.14
CA PRO A 43 -2.18 -29.21 -0.80
C PRO A 43 -2.17 -27.78 -0.25
N LEU A 44 -1.00 -27.25 0.13
CA LEU A 44 -0.81 -25.84 0.50
C LEU A 44 -0.99 -24.88 -0.68
N SER A 45 -0.80 -25.32 -1.93
CA SER A 45 -1.05 -24.49 -3.11
C SER A 45 -2.55 -24.34 -3.42
N ALA A 46 -3.39 -25.25 -2.94
CA ALA A 46 -4.85 -25.14 -3.05
C ALA A 46 -5.46 -24.15 -2.04
N ALA A 47 -4.70 -23.76 -1.00
CA ALA A 47 -5.11 -22.75 -0.03
C ALA A 47 -4.77 -21.31 -0.48
N MET A 48 -3.92 -21.15 -1.50
CA MET A 48 -3.81 -19.89 -2.22
C MET A 48 -4.90 -19.84 -3.27
N GLN A 49 -6.07 -19.34 -2.87
CA GLN A 49 -7.07 -18.85 -3.82
C GLN A 49 -6.33 -17.90 -4.77
N ALA A 50 -6.14 -18.30 -6.03
CA ALA A 50 -5.69 -17.38 -7.06
C ALA A 50 -6.63 -16.16 -7.03
N PRO A 51 -6.13 -14.92 -7.08
CA PRO A 51 -7.01 -13.78 -7.22
C PRO A 51 -7.87 -14.06 -8.45
N ALA A 52 -9.19 -14.11 -8.26
CA ALA A 52 -10.11 -14.30 -9.36
C ALA A 52 -9.72 -13.32 -10.46
N SER A 53 -9.42 -13.84 -11.64
CA SER A 53 -9.21 -13.04 -12.84
C SER A 53 -10.52 -12.31 -13.11
N VAL A 54 -10.61 -11.08 -12.58
CA VAL A 54 -11.71 -10.18 -12.89
C VAL A 54 -11.59 -9.90 -14.40
N PRO A 55 -12.63 -10.16 -15.21
CA PRO A 55 -12.60 -9.74 -16.60
C PRO A 55 -12.29 -8.26 -16.62
N ALA A 56 -11.39 -7.84 -17.53
CA ALA A 56 -11.03 -6.44 -17.74
C ALA A 56 -12.19 -5.67 -18.40
N SER A 57 -13.33 -5.64 -17.73
CA SER A 57 -14.35 -4.63 -17.89
C SER A 57 -13.81 -3.40 -17.18
N GLY A 58 -13.72 -2.26 -17.88
CA GLY A 58 -13.33 -0.99 -17.26
C GLY A 58 -14.14 -0.73 -15.98
N PRO A 59 -13.63 0.09 -15.04
CA PRO A 59 -14.25 0.21 -13.74
C PRO A 59 -15.72 0.62 -13.89
N ALA A 60 -16.60 0.00 -13.10
CA ALA A 60 -18.01 0.35 -13.11
C ALA A 60 -18.16 1.88 -12.90
N PRO A 61 -19.22 2.53 -13.44
CA PRO A 61 -19.35 3.99 -13.40
C PRO A 61 -19.16 4.60 -11.99
N ALA A 62 -19.66 3.92 -10.95
CA ALA A 62 -19.49 4.35 -9.56
C ALA A 62 -18.03 4.26 -9.09
N THR A 63 -17.28 3.24 -9.51
CA THR A 63 -15.85 3.09 -9.19
C THR A 63 -15.02 4.19 -9.87
N MET A 64 -15.33 4.53 -11.13
CA MET A 64 -14.70 5.67 -11.82
C MET A 64 -15.00 7.01 -11.13
N LEU A 65 -16.25 7.18 -10.67
CA LEU A 65 -16.64 8.37 -9.91
C LEU A 65 -15.87 8.46 -8.59
N PHE A 66 -15.82 7.36 -7.83
CA PHE A 66 -15.05 7.28 -6.59
C PHE A 66 -13.57 7.60 -6.80
N TYR A 67 -12.97 7.06 -7.86
CA TYR A 67 -11.59 7.34 -8.22
C TYR A 67 -11.36 8.83 -8.49
N THR A 68 -12.26 9.47 -9.26
CA THR A 68 -12.17 10.90 -9.58
C THR A 68 -12.35 11.79 -8.33
N VAL A 69 -13.32 11.46 -7.48
CA VAL A 69 -13.53 12.12 -6.18
C VAL A 69 -12.28 11.97 -5.31
N SER A 70 -11.73 10.76 -5.22
CA SER A 70 -10.53 10.44 -4.44
C SER A 70 -9.32 11.26 -4.87
N GLN A 71 -9.03 11.31 -6.18
CA GLN A 71 -7.93 12.13 -6.70
C GLN A 71 -8.12 13.61 -6.35
N THR A 72 -9.36 14.10 -6.48
CA THR A 72 -9.72 15.50 -6.21
C THR A 72 -9.55 15.87 -4.74
N ILE A 73 -10.10 15.07 -3.84
CA ILE A 73 -10.08 15.39 -2.41
C ILE A 73 -8.73 15.11 -1.74
N THR A 74 -7.94 14.18 -2.26
CA THR A 74 -6.59 13.91 -1.74
C THR A 74 -5.53 14.81 -2.36
N GLY A 75 -5.82 15.42 -3.51
CA GLY A 75 -4.84 16.19 -4.29
C GLY A 75 -3.87 15.32 -5.11
N HIS A 76 -3.94 14.00 -5.01
CA HIS A 76 -3.05 13.06 -5.70
C HIS A 76 -3.65 12.60 -7.03
N ARG A 77 -2.91 12.74 -8.13
CA ARG A 77 -3.33 12.27 -9.48
C ARG A 77 -2.85 10.84 -9.78
N ASP A 78 -1.88 10.36 -9.02
CA ASP A 78 -1.19 9.08 -9.16
C ASP A 78 -1.72 8.02 -8.18
N LEU A 79 -3.01 8.07 -7.86
CA LEU A 79 -3.65 7.06 -7.02
C LEU A 79 -3.77 5.71 -7.77
N SER A 80 -3.62 4.60 -7.05
CA SER A 80 -3.87 3.26 -7.60
C SER A 80 -5.36 3.03 -7.83
N ALA A 81 -5.75 2.69 -9.06
CA ALA A 81 -7.13 2.36 -9.42
C ALA A 81 -7.63 1.12 -8.67
N ASP A 82 -6.77 0.10 -8.48
CA ASP A 82 -7.12 -1.11 -7.74
C ASP A 82 -7.37 -0.82 -6.26
N THR A 83 -6.52 0.01 -5.65
CA THR A 83 -6.69 0.44 -4.26
C THR A 83 -7.94 1.28 -4.10
N ALA A 84 -8.24 2.15 -5.07
CA ALA A 84 -9.49 2.91 -5.09
C ALA A 84 -10.72 2.00 -5.14
N ALA A 85 -10.72 0.98 -6.00
CA ALA A 85 -11.82 0.01 -6.10
C ALA A 85 -12.04 -0.76 -4.78
N ARG A 86 -10.95 -1.14 -4.10
CA ARG A 86 -11.04 -1.84 -2.80
C ARG A 86 -11.54 -0.92 -1.67
N ILE A 87 -11.10 0.33 -1.63
CA ILE A 87 -11.61 1.32 -0.67
C ILE A 87 -13.09 1.57 -0.92
N GLU A 88 -13.50 1.74 -2.18
CA GLU A 88 -14.89 1.93 -2.57
C GLU A 88 -15.78 0.78 -2.10
N GLN A 89 -15.33 -0.46 -2.31
CA GLN A 89 -16.03 -1.66 -1.85
C GLN A 89 -16.13 -1.70 -0.32
N ALA A 90 -15.04 -1.41 0.40
CA ALA A 90 -15.04 -1.37 1.86
C ALA A 90 -15.95 -0.25 2.42
N MET A 91 -16.03 0.89 1.73
CA MET A 91 -16.96 1.98 2.07
C MET A 91 -18.42 1.56 1.89
N ARG A 92 -18.76 0.80 0.84
CA ARG A 92 -20.11 0.24 0.67
C ARG A 92 -20.52 -0.65 1.84
N THR A 93 -19.58 -1.39 2.42
CA THR A 93 -19.83 -2.25 3.59
C THR A 93 -19.98 -1.44 4.87
N ASN A 94 -19.13 -0.44 5.10
CA ASN A 94 -19.01 0.21 6.41
C ASN A 94 -19.73 1.56 6.53
N VAL A 95 -20.11 2.19 5.42
CA VAL A 95 -20.75 3.51 5.40
C VAL A 95 -22.20 3.40 4.90
N PRO A 96 -23.20 3.51 5.81
CA PRO A 96 -24.61 3.47 5.41
C PRO A 96 -24.94 4.56 4.40
N GLY A 97 -25.65 4.22 3.32
CA GLY A 97 -26.03 5.17 2.27
C GLY A 97 -24.87 5.65 1.39
N PHE A 98 -23.71 4.98 1.41
CA PHE A 98 -22.53 5.38 0.65
C PHE A 98 -22.81 5.60 -0.84
N ALA A 99 -23.55 4.69 -1.49
CA ALA A 99 -23.78 4.74 -2.93
C ALA A 99 -24.49 6.03 -3.36
N GLU A 100 -25.53 6.43 -2.62
CA GLU A 100 -26.30 7.65 -2.89
C GLU A 100 -25.48 8.91 -2.59
N ARG A 101 -24.78 8.93 -1.44
CA ARG A 101 -23.93 10.06 -1.06
C ARG A 101 -22.73 10.23 -1.99
N LEU A 102 -22.19 9.15 -2.55
CA LEU A 102 -21.12 9.23 -3.55
C LEU A 102 -21.61 9.93 -4.83
N LEU A 103 -22.83 9.65 -5.29
CA LEU A 103 -23.42 10.33 -6.44
C LEU A 103 -23.64 11.82 -6.14
N GLN A 104 -24.16 12.15 -4.96
CA GLN A 104 -24.34 13.55 -4.52
C GLN A 104 -23.00 14.29 -4.42
N LEU A 105 -21.97 13.67 -3.84
CA LEU A 105 -20.62 14.23 -3.77
C LEU A 105 -20.01 14.40 -5.18
N GLY A 106 -20.26 13.43 -6.05
CA GLY A 106 -19.87 13.47 -7.46
C GLY A 106 -20.47 14.64 -8.23
N ALA A 107 -21.72 15.01 -7.95
CA ALA A 107 -22.39 16.16 -8.55
C ALA A 107 -21.76 17.51 -8.16
N LEU A 108 -20.95 17.55 -7.09
CA LEU A 108 -20.20 18.72 -6.65
C LEU A 108 -18.80 18.82 -7.28
N LEU A 109 -18.42 17.89 -8.16
CA LEU A 109 -17.13 17.93 -8.84
C LEU A 109 -17.11 18.99 -9.94
N VAL A 110 -16.13 19.89 -9.86
CA VAL A 110 -15.73 20.80 -10.93
C VAL A 110 -14.31 20.45 -11.37
N THR A 111 -14.08 20.41 -12.69
CA THR A 111 -12.76 20.13 -13.26
C THR A 111 -11.71 21.12 -12.76
N GLY A 112 -10.56 20.62 -12.30
CA GLY A 112 -9.45 21.46 -11.85
C GLY A 112 -9.62 22.09 -10.48
N GLN A 113 -10.71 21.80 -9.75
CA GLN A 113 -10.91 22.36 -8.42
C GLN A 113 -9.93 21.78 -7.39
N GLU A 114 -9.58 22.61 -6.41
CA GLU A 114 -8.78 22.17 -5.26
C GLU A 114 -9.60 21.32 -4.27
N ALA A 115 -8.91 20.46 -3.52
CA ALA A 115 -9.51 19.63 -2.48
C ALA A 115 -10.35 20.43 -1.47
N LYS A 116 -9.85 21.60 -1.03
CA LYS A 116 -10.55 22.46 -0.07
C LYS A 116 -11.87 23.00 -0.63
N ALA A 117 -11.94 23.26 -1.93
CA ALA A 117 -13.17 23.73 -2.57
C ALA A 117 -14.24 22.62 -2.59
N LEU A 118 -13.86 21.37 -2.91
CA LEU A 118 -14.78 20.24 -2.84
C LEU A 118 -15.30 20.01 -1.41
N LEU A 119 -14.41 20.04 -0.41
CA LEU A 119 -14.81 19.88 0.99
C LEU A 119 -15.76 20.99 1.44
N ALA A 120 -15.51 22.24 1.04
CA ALA A 120 -16.39 23.37 1.34
C ALA A 120 -17.76 23.20 0.67
N ALA A 121 -17.81 22.80 -0.59
CA ALA A 121 -19.06 22.52 -1.30
C ALA A 121 -19.85 21.38 -0.64
N ALA A 122 -19.19 20.27 -0.29
CA ALA A 122 -19.81 19.17 0.43
C ALA A 122 -20.36 19.61 1.79
N THR A 123 -19.60 20.43 2.52
CA THR A 123 -20.02 20.98 3.83
C THR A 123 -21.23 21.89 3.73
N ALA A 124 -21.28 22.74 2.69
CA ALA A 124 -22.40 23.63 2.46
C ALA A 124 -23.67 22.88 2.04
N ALA A 125 -23.53 21.74 1.34
CA ALA A 125 -24.63 20.94 0.85
C ALA A 125 -25.28 20.08 1.93
N ASP A 126 -24.48 19.30 2.70
CA ASP A 126 -25.00 18.37 3.71
C ASP A 126 -23.89 17.93 4.69
N PRO A 127 -24.14 17.91 6.01
CA PRO A 127 -23.15 17.43 6.99
C PRO A 127 -22.70 15.98 6.74
N GLY A 128 -23.58 15.11 6.27
CA GLY A 128 -23.25 13.72 5.92
C GLY A 128 -22.32 13.62 4.70
N LEU A 129 -22.39 14.55 3.75
CA LEU A 129 -21.42 14.65 2.65
C LEU A 129 -20.06 15.14 3.13
N ARG A 130 -20.01 16.08 4.09
CA ARG A 130 -18.75 16.45 4.75
C ARG A 130 -18.12 15.24 5.43
N GLU A 131 -18.89 14.49 6.22
CA GLU A 131 -18.38 13.30 6.92
C GLU A 131 -17.89 12.23 5.93
N LEU A 132 -18.64 11.98 4.85
CA LEU A 132 -18.19 11.06 3.80
C LEU A 132 -16.87 11.54 3.17
N THR A 133 -16.75 12.82 2.86
CA THR A 133 -15.56 13.40 2.25
C THR A 133 -14.33 13.21 3.15
N LEU A 134 -14.48 13.48 4.45
CA LEU A 134 -13.42 13.26 5.44
C LEU A 134 -13.10 11.77 5.62
N ALA A 135 -14.11 10.89 5.59
CA ALA A 135 -13.91 9.44 5.68
C ALA A 135 -13.12 8.91 4.48
N ILE A 136 -13.37 9.41 3.27
CA ILE A 136 -12.59 9.06 2.06
C ILE A 136 -11.12 9.48 2.23
N VAL A 137 -10.87 10.71 2.69
CA VAL A 137 -9.50 11.17 2.98
C VAL A 137 -8.84 10.28 4.04
N ALA A 138 -9.53 10.00 5.14
CA ALA A 138 -9.03 9.16 6.21
C ALA A 138 -8.67 7.75 5.69
N ALA A 139 -9.51 7.16 4.84
CA ALA A 139 -9.26 5.84 4.27
C ALA A 139 -8.03 5.81 3.37
N TRP A 140 -7.78 6.86 2.58
CA TRP A 140 -6.57 6.95 1.77
C TRP A 140 -5.31 7.18 2.60
N TYR A 141 -5.37 8.06 3.59
CA TYR A 141 -4.21 8.39 4.41
C TYR A 141 -3.82 7.26 5.36
N THR A 142 -4.79 6.56 5.95
CA THR A 142 -4.54 5.45 6.88
C THR A 142 -4.53 4.08 6.19
N GLY A 143 -5.01 4.01 4.94
CA GLY A 143 -5.24 2.76 4.23
C GLY A 143 -6.33 1.88 4.84
N THR A 144 -7.15 2.43 5.74
CA THR A 144 -8.17 1.71 6.51
C THR A 144 -9.52 2.40 6.41
N VAL A 145 -10.57 1.64 6.06
CA VAL A 145 -11.95 2.11 6.15
C VAL A 145 -12.47 1.80 7.55
N ALA A 146 -12.76 2.83 8.34
CA ALA A 146 -13.29 2.68 9.69
C ALA A 146 -14.63 1.93 9.68
N GLY A 147 -14.76 0.94 10.56
CA GLY A 147 -16.05 0.33 10.88
C GLY A 147 -16.74 1.10 12.00
N ASN A 148 -17.96 0.69 12.33
CA ASN A 148 -18.68 1.19 13.47
C ASN A 148 -19.18 0.01 14.33
N GLY A 149 -18.57 -0.13 15.51
CA GLY A 149 -18.87 -1.21 16.44
C GLY A 149 -20.32 -1.20 16.93
N ALA A 150 -20.96 -0.03 17.02
CA ALA A 150 -22.38 0.08 17.41
C ALA A 150 -23.32 -0.50 16.33
N GLN A 151 -22.88 -0.56 15.07
CA GLN A 151 -23.59 -1.15 13.94
C GLN A 151 -23.02 -2.52 13.57
N GLY A 152 -22.13 -3.09 14.40
CA GLY A 152 -21.54 -4.41 14.21
C GLY A 152 -20.51 -4.50 13.08
N THR A 153 -20.06 -3.39 12.50
CA THR A 153 -19.06 -3.40 11.43
C THR A 153 -17.65 -3.22 11.98
N LYS A 154 -16.70 -3.99 11.45
CA LYS A 154 -15.27 -3.91 11.79
C LYS A 154 -14.55 -3.00 10.80
N SER A 155 -13.47 -2.36 11.25
CA SER A 155 -12.58 -1.63 10.34
C SER A 155 -11.92 -2.59 9.35
N ILE A 156 -11.78 -2.15 8.11
CA ILE A 156 -11.21 -2.93 7.00
C ILE A 156 -9.91 -2.27 6.57
N VAL A 157 -8.78 -2.96 6.74
CA VAL A 157 -7.50 -2.52 6.19
C VAL A 157 -7.46 -2.90 4.72
N VAL A 158 -7.33 -1.89 3.86
CA VAL A 158 -7.30 -2.06 2.40
C VAL A 158 -5.89 -1.98 1.86
N ALA A 159 -5.11 -1.02 2.36
CA ALA A 159 -3.73 -0.81 1.96
C ALA A 159 -2.89 -0.52 3.20
N TYR A 160 -1.70 -1.11 3.28
CA TYR A 160 -0.77 -0.81 4.37
C TYR A 160 0.41 0.01 3.83
N ALA A 161 1.24 -0.60 2.98
CA ALA A 161 2.41 0.09 2.41
C ALA A 161 2.05 1.29 1.52
N GLU A 162 0.89 1.28 0.87
CA GLU A 162 0.47 2.34 -0.05
C GLU A 162 -0.32 3.48 0.62
N ALA A 163 -0.54 3.43 1.94
CA ALA A 163 -1.27 4.46 2.65
C ALA A 163 -0.58 5.83 2.50
N LEU A 164 -1.35 6.88 2.15
CA LEU A 164 -0.77 8.16 1.74
C LEU A 164 0.04 8.85 2.84
N MET A 165 -0.25 8.59 4.11
CA MET A 165 0.51 9.16 5.23
C MET A 165 2.00 8.77 5.20
N TYR A 166 2.36 7.64 4.60
CA TYR A 166 3.77 7.25 4.49
C TYR A 166 4.51 8.00 3.39
N ARG A 167 3.80 8.51 2.36
CA ARG A 167 4.44 9.26 1.26
C ARG A 167 5.04 10.58 1.73
N THR A 168 4.43 11.23 2.72
CA THR A 168 4.86 12.56 3.21
C THR A 168 6.18 12.51 3.98
N VAL A 169 6.58 11.32 4.46
CA VAL A 169 7.79 11.10 5.26
C VAL A 169 8.75 10.10 4.62
N ALA A 170 8.50 9.71 3.36
CA ALA A 170 9.22 8.63 2.68
C ALA A 170 10.71 8.93 2.40
N ASP A 171 11.16 10.17 2.59
CA ASP A 171 12.57 10.55 2.49
C ASP A 171 13.36 10.31 3.80
N GLY A 172 12.66 10.19 4.94
CA GLY A 172 13.28 10.04 6.26
C GLY A 172 12.73 8.92 7.13
N GLN A 173 11.65 8.26 6.71
CA GLN A 173 11.00 7.17 7.47
C GLN A 173 10.64 6.01 6.55
N VAL A 174 10.76 4.80 7.09
CA VAL A 174 10.25 3.58 6.45
C VAL A 174 8.80 3.34 6.84
N VAL A 175 8.06 2.66 5.97
CA VAL A 175 6.81 2.00 6.39
C VAL A 175 7.17 0.97 7.46
N PRO A 176 6.50 0.93 8.62
CA PRO A 176 6.83 -0.04 9.66
C PRO A 176 6.76 -1.47 9.12
N THR A 177 7.61 -2.36 9.62
CA THR A 177 7.82 -3.74 9.12
C THR A 177 8.52 -3.87 7.75
N TYR A 178 8.78 -2.77 7.03
CA TYR A 178 9.55 -2.77 5.78
C TYR A 178 11.00 -2.29 6.00
N CYS A 179 11.97 -3.14 5.64
CA CYS A 179 13.40 -2.88 5.83
C CYS A 179 14.04 -2.29 4.56
N ASN A 180 13.89 -0.99 4.31
CA ASN A 180 14.30 -0.39 3.02
C ASN A 180 15.70 0.24 2.99
N TYR A 181 16.30 0.59 4.13
CA TYR A 181 17.56 1.34 4.19
C TYR A 181 18.76 0.56 4.77
N GLY A 182 18.60 -0.75 4.98
CA GLY A 182 19.60 -1.59 5.64
C GLY A 182 19.67 -1.37 7.15
N PRO A 183 20.56 -2.09 7.86
CA PRO A 183 20.71 -1.96 9.30
C PRO A 183 21.25 -0.57 9.70
N LEU A 184 20.84 -0.08 10.87
CA LEU A 184 21.34 1.16 11.50
C LEU A 184 21.15 2.44 10.67
N TRP A 185 20.23 2.45 9.69
CA TRP A 185 20.00 3.61 8.81
C TRP A 185 19.65 4.90 9.57
N TRP A 186 19.00 4.77 10.73
CA TRP A 186 18.54 5.86 11.59
C TRP A 186 19.67 6.63 12.30
N LEU A 187 20.94 6.20 12.17
CA LEU A 187 22.09 6.97 12.67
C LEU A 187 22.42 8.17 11.78
N LYS A 188 21.94 8.20 10.52
CA LYS A 188 22.11 9.34 9.63
C LYS A 188 21.19 10.49 10.07
N ALA A 189 21.65 11.72 9.88
CA ALA A 189 20.81 12.88 10.09
C ALA A 189 19.55 12.79 9.20
N PRO A 190 18.37 13.14 9.73
CA PRO A 190 17.15 13.18 8.93
C PRO A 190 17.27 14.25 7.84
N PRO A 191 16.57 14.09 6.71
CA PRO A 191 16.48 15.12 5.68
C PRO A 191 16.03 16.47 6.26
N ALA A 192 16.49 17.56 5.64
CA ALA A 192 16.06 18.90 6.04
C ALA A 192 14.56 19.07 5.87
N VAL A 193 13.88 19.56 6.92
CA VAL A 193 12.46 19.85 6.90
C VAL A 193 12.20 21.03 5.95
N ARG A 194 11.53 20.79 4.83
CA ARG A 194 11.21 21.82 3.81
C ARG A 194 9.98 22.67 4.15
N VAL A 195 9.57 22.70 5.42
CA VAL A 195 8.49 23.56 5.92
C VAL A 195 9.05 24.51 6.96
N SER A 196 8.51 25.73 6.99
CA SER A 196 8.88 26.72 7.99
C SER A 196 8.56 26.17 9.39
N THR A 197 9.42 26.46 10.37
CA THR A 197 9.09 26.20 11.77
C THR A 197 7.77 26.87 12.12
N PRO A 198 6.90 26.24 12.95
CA PRO A 198 5.69 26.89 13.41
C PRO A 198 6.05 28.27 13.98
N VAL A 199 5.42 29.33 13.46
CA VAL A 199 5.54 30.67 14.04
C VAL A 199 5.11 30.56 15.48
N ALA A 200 6.03 30.85 16.41
CA ALA A 200 5.71 30.86 17.83
C ALA A 200 4.50 31.77 18.05
N PRO A 201 3.46 31.34 18.80
CA PRO A 201 2.32 32.19 19.09
C PRO A 201 2.83 33.49 19.72
N LYS A 202 2.41 34.63 19.16
CA LYS A 202 2.76 35.94 19.71
C LYS A 202 2.35 35.96 21.19
N PRO A 203 3.24 36.33 22.14
CA PRO A 203 2.90 36.36 23.55
C PRO A 203 1.63 37.20 23.75
N VAL A 204 0.57 36.56 24.24
CA VAL A 204 -0.63 37.27 24.69
C VAL A 204 -0.22 38.01 25.96
N PRO A 205 -0.40 39.34 26.05
CA PRO A 205 -0.13 40.07 27.29
C PRO A 205 -0.89 39.43 28.44
N ALA A 206 -0.24 39.27 29.59
CA ALA A 206 -0.87 38.70 30.77
C ALA A 206 -2.17 39.48 31.10
N PRO A 207 -3.27 38.80 31.48
CA PRO A 207 -4.47 39.48 31.94
C PRO A 207 -4.11 40.44 33.08
N ALA A 208 -4.68 41.65 33.07
CA ALA A 208 -4.49 42.59 34.17
C ALA A 208 -4.91 41.90 35.48
N THR A 209 -3.96 41.75 36.40
CA THR A 209 -4.25 41.19 37.72
C THR A 209 -5.14 42.19 38.45
N THR A 210 -6.44 41.93 38.56
CA THR A 210 -7.28 42.61 39.55
C THR A 210 -6.91 42.05 40.92
N GLY A 211 -5.85 42.61 41.52
CA GLY A 211 -5.46 42.30 42.88
C GLY A 211 -6.57 42.71 43.85
N THR A 212 -7.03 41.78 44.68
CA THR A 212 -7.71 42.12 45.93
C THR A 212 -6.63 42.57 46.91
N PRO A 213 -6.72 43.77 47.54
CA PRO A 213 -5.75 44.17 48.54
C PRO A 213 -5.87 43.26 49.77
N GLU A 214 -4.77 42.63 50.16
CA GLU A 214 -4.68 41.86 51.40
C GLU A 214 -4.72 42.84 52.61
N PRO A 215 -5.52 42.59 53.66
CA PRO A 215 -5.63 43.51 54.79
C PRO A 215 -4.39 43.41 55.69
N LYS A 216 -3.71 44.53 55.92
CA LYS A 216 -2.57 44.63 56.85
C LYS A 216 -3.00 44.25 58.27
N GLY A 217 -2.50 43.12 58.78
CA GLY A 217 -2.63 42.73 60.18
C GLY A 217 -1.94 43.74 61.11
N LYS A 218 -2.64 44.19 62.16
CA LYS A 218 -2.08 45.02 63.23
C LYS A 218 -1.02 44.24 64.01
N GLN A 219 0.19 44.77 64.10
CA GLN A 219 1.20 44.26 65.03
C GLN A 219 0.83 44.66 66.47
N ALA A 220 0.79 43.69 67.39
CA ALA A 220 0.65 43.93 68.82
C ALA A 220 2.00 44.35 69.42
N LYS A 221 1.93 45.27 70.37
CA LYS A 221 3.05 45.97 71.03
C LYS A 221 3.74 45.09 72.07
#